data_AF-B4G366-F1
#
_entry.id   AF-B4G366-F1
#
_cell.length_a   1.000
_cell.length_b   1.000
_cell.length_c   1.000
_cell.angle_alpha   90.00
_cell.angle_beta   90.00
_cell.angle_gamma   90.00
#
_symmetry.space_group_name_H-M   'P 1'
#
loop_
_entity.id
_entity.type
_entity.pdbx_description
1 polymer ?
#
loop_
_entity_poly.entity_id
_entity_poly.type
_entity_poly.pdbx_seq_one_letter_code
_entity_poly.pdbx_strand_id
1 'polypeptide(L)'
;MASPPSSESAKLPTRQYPAGVDFFEHEFSSVAADEYDPYGPDIGNDDLGIDDPETMPRLFQGDIAIDPYTYITLRLGVNPMRHPKRLWPNGTIPFEISPRYVNEEREAIVQALKTFNSLTCIKFVPYDGEVEDYLLIEPPEEGPKGCWSYVGKRGGEQIVSLQRPDETSAHCFSSEGRIMHELMHAIGIYHEQSRADRDNFVKIHWENIVPRFRKNFKLISRKKGKYAFDYDYNSVMHYGEFYFSKKKGQKPTMTPLQPGVRIGQRKTISKIDCLKINELYGCLQGRRAKMYRGFCHLLGL
;
A
#
# COMPACT_ATOMS: atom_id res chain seq x y z
N MET A 1 7.91 -30.40 35.91
CA MET A 1 7.21 -29.30 35.20
C MET A 1 8.29 -28.46 34.54
N ALA A 2 8.43 -28.56 33.22
CA ALA A 2 9.43 -27.82 32.47
C ALA A 2 8.90 -26.42 32.17
N SER A 3 9.67 -25.39 32.52
CA SER A 3 9.37 -24.00 32.19
C SER A 3 9.36 -23.80 30.66
N PRO A 4 8.45 -22.98 30.10
CA PRO A 4 8.44 -22.70 28.68
C PRO A 4 9.69 -21.88 28.29
N PRO A 5 10.24 -22.07 27.08
CA PRO A 5 11.38 -21.29 26.62
C PRO A 5 10.96 -19.83 26.45
N SER A 6 11.78 -18.93 27.00
CA SER A 6 11.67 -17.49 26.81
C SER A 6 11.72 -17.15 25.32
N SER A 7 10.72 -16.40 24.83
CA SER A 7 10.74 -15.84 23.49
C SER A 7 11.96 -14.93 23.33
N GLU A 8 12.95 -15.40 22.57
CA GLU A 8 14.04 -14.55 22.12
C GLU A 8 13.45 -13.48 21.20
N SER A 9 13.31 -12.26 21.73
CA SER A 9 13.02 -11.08 20.92
C SER A 9 14.09 -10.99 19.83
N ALA A 10 13.70 -11.22 18.57
CA ALA A 10 14.58 -11.09 17.42
C ALA A 10 15.32 -9.74 17.51
N LYS A 11 16.65 -9.80 17.69
CA LYS A 11 17.50 -8.61 17.65
C LYS A 11 17.43 -8.07 16.23
N LEU A 12 16.67 -7.00 16.05
CA LEU A 12 16.72 -6.21 14.83
C LEU A 12 18.18 -5.81 14.57
N PRO A 13 18.71 -5.96 13.35
CA PRO A 13 20.06 -5.51 13.05
C PRO A 13 20.17 -4.02 13.38
N THR A 14 21.25 -3.64 14.05
CA THR A 14 21.63 -2.25 14.34
C THR A 14 21.98 -1.55 13.03
N ARG A 15 20.95 -1.15 12.27
CA ARG A 15 21.07 -0.47 10.98
C ARG A 15 21.39 0.99 11.21
N GLN A 16 22.60 1.42 10.83
CA GLN A 16 22.93 2.85 10.70
C GLN A 16 22.37 3.34 9.37
N TYR A 17 21.32 4.17 9.43
CA TYR A 17 20.85 4.93 8.27
C TYR A 17 21.73 6.19 8.12
N PRO A 18 22.13 6.61 6.90
CA PRO A 18 22.89 7.83 6.72
C PRO A 18 22.10 9.05 7.22
N ALA A 19 22.70 9.86 8.09
CA ALA A 19 22.11 11.12 8.54
C ALA A 19 21.88 12.06 7.34
N GLY A 20 20.70 12.68 7.26
CA GLY A 20 20.39 13.69 6.23
C GLY A 20 19.93 13.19 4.86
N VAL A 21 19.75 11.87 4.68
CA VAL A 21 18.95 11.30 3.58
C VAL A 21 17.61 10.89 4.17
N ASP A 22 16.53 11.58 3.81
CA ASP A 22 15.22 11.40 4.44
C ASP A 22 14.55 10.13 3.92
N PHE A 23 15.08 9.01 4.40
CA PHE A 23 14.32 7.79 4.51
C PHE A 23 13.38 7.89 5.71
N PHE A 24 13.89 8.36 6.86
CA PHE A 24 13.20 8.20 8.14
C PHE A 24 13.29 9.33 9.19
N GLU A 25 13.87 10.52 8.93
CA GLU A 25 14.39 11.39 10.01
C GLU A 25 13.49 12.53 10.52
N HIS A 26 12.38 12.91 9.88
CA HIS A 26 11.56 14.02 10.38
C HIS A 26 10.19 13.61 10.93
N GLU A 27 10.05 13.70 12.25
CA GLU A 27 8.83 13.48 13.05
C GLU A 27 7.78 14.56 12.81
N PHE A 28 6.50 14.15 12.75
CA PHE A 28 5.37 15.01 13.09
C PHE A 28 4.54 14.35 14.19
N SER A 29 4.02 15.21 15.07
CA SER A 29 2.96 14.85 16.00
C SER A 29 1.87 14.11 15.25
N SER A 30 1.41 13.02 15.85
CA SER A 30 0.13 12.40 15.52
C SER A 30 -0.86 13.45 15.05
N VAL A 31 -1.56 13.18 13.96
CA VAL A 31 -2.84 13.84 13.71
C VAL A 31 -3.58 13.77 15.04
N ALA A 32 -3.83 14.93 15.66
CA ALA A 32 -4.46 14.97 16.96
C ALA A 32 -5.78 14.20 16.84
N ALA A 33 -6.17 13.46 17.88
CA ALA A 33 -7.44 12.72 17.89
C ALA A 33 -8.66 13.63 17.62
N ASP A 34 -8.42 14.93 17.63
CA ASP A 34 -9.29 16.09 17.42
C ASP A 34 -9.34 16.56 15.95
N GLU A 35 -8.49 16.05 15.05
CA GLU A 35 -8.68 16.11 13.58
C GLU A 35 -9.36 14.85 13.01
N TYR A 36 -9.63 13.85 13.88
CA TYR A 36 -10.53 12.74 13.59
C TYR A 36 -11.95 13.28 13.58
N ASP A 37 -12.57 13.29 12.41
CA ASP A 37 -13.98 13.63 12.28
C ASP A 37 -14.84 12.57 13.01
N PRO A 38 -15.54 12.95 14.09
CA PRO A 38 -16.38 12.05 14.90
C PRO A 38 -17.72 11.70 14.25
N TYR A 39 -18.02 12.14 13.02
CA TYR A 39 -19.34 11.94 12.41
C TYR A 39 -19.71 10.50 12.01
N GLY A 40 -18.91 9.49 12.37
CA GLY A 40 -19.36 8.09 12.29
C GLY A 40 -19.78 7.68 10.86
N PRO A 41 -20.51 6.56 10.70
CA PRO A 41 -20.69 5.94 9.39
C PRO A 41 -21.66 6.75 8.54
N ASP A 42 -21.22 7.20 7.37
CA ASP A 42 -22.12 7.82 6.39
C ASP A 42 -22.96 6.71 5.72
N ILE A 43 -24.16 6.51 6.25
CA ILE A 43 -25.25 5.71 5.68
C ILE A 43 -25.97 6.60 4.67
N GLY A 44 -25.34 6.80 3.52
CA GLY A 44 -25.94 7.43 2.35
C GLY A 44 -26.43 6.36 1.37
N ASN A 45 -27.54 6.62 0.67
CA ASN A 45 -28.03 5.75 -0.39
C ASN A 45 -27.17 5.99 -1.64
N ASP A 46 -26.28 5.04 -1.94
CA ASP A 46 -25.14 5.24 -2.83
C ASP A 46 -25.47 4.91 -4.30
N ASP A 47 -26.13 5.85 -4.98
CA ASP A 47 -26.35 5.78 -6.43
C ASP A 47 -25.26 6.52 -7.25
N LEU A 48 -24.17 6.92 -6.58
CA LEU A 48 -22.92 7.32 -7.23
C LEU A 48 -21.96 6.14 -7.10
N GLY A 49 -22.15 5.18 -8.00
CA GLY A 49 -21.52 3.88 -8.01
C GLY A 49 -20.02 3.91 -7.73
N ILE A 50 -19.60 2.95 -6.91
CA ILE A 50 -18.23 2.48 -6.79
C ILE A 50 -17.77 2.08 -8.20
N ASP A 51 -17.11 3.00 -8.90
CA ASP A 51 -16.66 2.79 -10.28
C ASP A 51 -15.20 2.28 -10.36
N ASP A 52 -14.56 2.13 -9.19
CA ASP A 52 -13.21 1.59 -9.02
C ASP A 52 -13.13 0.85 -7.67
N PRO A 53 -12.60 -0.39 -7.64
CA PRO A 53 -12.63 -1.20 -6.43
C PRO A 53 -11.70 -0.66 -5.31
N GLU A 54 -10.83 0.31 -5.59
CA GLU A 54 -9.92 0.94 -4.61
C GLU A 54 -10.47 2.26 -4.03
N THR A 55 -11.76 2.56 -4.24
CA THR A 55 -12.39 3.84 -3.85
C THR A 55 -13.43 3.69 -2.74
N MET A 56 -13.24 2.75 -1.82
CA MET A 56 -14.25 2.42 -0.81
C MET A 56 -14.45 3.55 0.20
N PRO A 57 -15.70 4.01 0.43
CA PRO A 57 -15.98 5.16 1.29
C PRO A 57 -15.50 5.06 2.74
N ARG A 58 -15.42 3.84 3.27
CA ARG A 58 -15.14 3.56 4.69
C ARG A 58 -13.66 3.35 4.99
N LEU A 59 -12.81 3.33 3.97
CA LEU A 59 -11.38 3.07 4.11
C LEU A 59 -10.58 4.37 3.97
N PHE A 60 -9.45 4.43 4.68
CA PHE A 60 -8.53 5.55 4.56
C PHE A 60 -7.96 5.55 3.15
N GLN A 61 -8.02 6.71 2.48
CA GLN A 61 -7.58 6.77 1.10
C GLN A 61 -8.22 5.68 0.21
N GLY A 62 -9.47 5.29 0.50
CA GLY A 62 -10.24 4.38 -0.35
C GLY A 62 -9.99 2.89 -0.18
N ASP A 63 -8.79 2.46 0.18
CA ASP A 63 -8.38 1.05 0.19
C ASP A 63 -7.44 0.68 1.36
N ILE A 64 -7.15 1.62 2.27
CA ILE A 64 -6.34 1.34 3.46
C ILE A 64 -7.24 1.11 4.66
N ALA A 65 -7.20 -0.11 5.19
CA ALA A 65 -7.78 -0.43 6.49
C ALA A 65 -6.89 0.15 7.61
N ILE A 66 -7.53 0.89 8.53
CA ILE A 66 -6.88 1.45 9.72
C ILE A 66 -7.18 0.54 10.91
N ASP A 67 -6.16 0.22 11.69
CA ASP A 67 -6.29 -0.40 13.01
C ASP A 67 -5.92 0.61 14.13
N PRO A 68 -6.28 0.37 15.42
CA PRO A 68 -5.98 1.29 16.53
C PRO A 68 -4.49 1.61 16.73
N TYR A 69 -3.58 0.77 16.22
CA TYR A 69 -2.14 0.95 16.22
C TYR A 69 -1.60 1.49 14.88
N THR A 70 -2.47 1.76 13.91
CA THR A 70 -2.15 2.51 12.71
C THR A 70 -1.96 3.97 13.11
N TYR A 71 -0.78 4.27 13.65
CA TYR A 71 -0.36 5.65 13.85
C TYR A 71 -0.19 6.30 12.47
N ILE A 72 -1.10 7.22 12.13
CA ILE A 72 -1.02 8.04 10.92
C ILE A 72 0.15 9.02 11.09
N THR A 73 1.36 8.53 10.94
CA THR A 73 2.62 9.32 10.93
C THR A 73 3.34 9.19 9.58
N LEU A 74 2.61 8.90 8.50
CA LEU A 74 3.11 8.01 7.45
C LEU A 74 3.78 8.72 6.27
N ARG A 75 4.95 8.18 5.89
CA ARG A 75 5.78 8.58 4.73
C ARG A 75 5.47 7.65 3.56
N LEU A 76 6.36 7.58 2.56
CA LEU A 76 6.31 6.62 1.45
C LEU A 76 6.16 5.14 1.88
N GLY A 77 6.51 4.80 3.12
CA GLY A 77 6.30 3.48 3.71
C GLY A 77 6.39 3.49 5.23
N VAL A 78 6.23 2.32 5.84
CA VAL A 78 6.40 2.08 7.27
C VAL A 78 7.79 2.56 7.72
N ASN A 79 7.85 3.33 8.80
CA ASN A 79 9.13 3.77 9.37
C ASN A 79 9.71 2.67 10.31
N PRO A 80 10.73 1.91 9.91
CA PRO A 80 11.29 0.84 10.72
C PRO A 80 12.04 1.35 11.95
N MET A 81 12.49 2.61 11.98
CA MET A 81 13.17 3.18 13.15
C MET A 81 12.21 3.43 14.33
N ARG A 82 10.91 3.53 14.07
CA ARG A 82 9.90 3.82 15.10
C ARG A 82 8.90 2.70 15.28
N HIS A 83 8.54 2.05 14.18
CA HIS A 83 7.60 0.94 14.16
C HIS A 83 8.27 -0.28 13.53
N PRO A 84 9.40 -0.77 14.09
CA PRO A 84 10.08 -1.94 13.51
C PRO A 84 9.18 -3.17 13.49
N LYS A 85 8.24 -3.28 14.44
CA LYS A 85 7.23 -4.36 14.51
C LYS A 85 6.20 -4.32 13.36
N ARG A 86 6.12 -3.23 12.60
CA ARG A 86 5.25 -3.10 11.43
C ARG A 86 5.91 -3.58 10.13
N LEU A 87 7.20 -3.92 10.17
CA LEU A 87 7.83 -4.67 9.07
C LEU A 87 7.70 -6.16 9.30
N TRP A 88 7.64 -6.90 8.19
CA TRP A 88 7.67 -8.35 8.20
C TRP A 88 9.07 -8.85 8.57
N PRO A 89 9.22 -9.73 9.58
CA PRO A 89 10.52 -10.25 9.98
C PRO A 89 11.27 -10.88 8.81
N ASN A 90 12.52 -10.46 8.59
CA ASN A 90 13.38 -10.92 7.49
C ASN A 90 12.80 -10.72 6.08
N GLY A 91 11.74 -9.91 5.92
CA GLY A 91 11.03 -9.78 4.64
C GLY A 91 10.21 -11.02 4.27
N THR A 92 9.98 -11.95 5.20
CA THR A 92 9.17 -13.14 4.97
C THR A 92 7.72 -12.85 5.35
N ILE A 93 6.80 -13.11 4.43
CA ILE A 93 5.37 -12.85 4.58
C ILE A 93 4.61 -14.15 4.35
N PRO A 94 4.23 -14.87 5.42
CA PRO A 94 3.36 -16.02 5.31
C PRO A 94 1.99 -15.62 4.74
N PHE A 95 1.42 -16.41 3.85
CA PHE A 95 0.11 -16.14 3.26
C PHE A 95 -0.75 -17.39 3.11
N GLU A 96 -2.05 -17.21 3.23
CA GLU A 96 -3.06 -18.19 2.86
C GLU A 96 -4.00 -17.58 1.81
N ILE A 97 -4.31 -18.34 0.76
CA ILE A 97 -5.28 -17.93 -0.27
C ILE A 97 -6.57 -18.68 0.00
N SER A 98 -7.64 -17.93 0.26
CA SER A 98 -8.97 -18.50 0.50
C SER A 98 -9.36 -19.53 -0.56
N PRO A 99 -9.95 -20.68 -0.16
CA PRO A 99 -10.45 -21.67 -1.10
C PRO A 99 -11.68 -21.17 -1.89
N ARG A 100 -12.21 -19.99 -1.54
CA ARG A 100 -13.35 -19.35 -2.21
C ARG A 100 -13.02 -18.72 -3.56
N TYR A 101 -11.73 -18.56 -3.87
CA TYR A 101 -11.28 -18.14 -5.19
C TYR A 101 -11.30 -19.31 -6.17
N VAL A 102 -11.71 -19.07 -7.41
CA VAL A 102 -11.56 -20.04 -8.50
C VAL A 102 -10.10 -20.12 -8.97
N ASN A 103 -9.76 -21.14 -9.77
CA ASN A 103 -8.38 -21.40 -10.16
C ASN A 103 -7.71 -20.21 -10.85
N GLU A 104 -8.43 -19.53 -11.74
CA GLU A 104 -7.92 -18.38 -12.50
C GLU A 104 -7.57 -17.21 -11.57
N GLU A 105 -8.40 -16.96 -10.56
CA GLU A 105 -8.16 -15.93 -9.54
C GLU A 105 -6.95 -16.31 -8.66
N ARG A 106 -6.86 -17.58 -8.24
CA ARG A 106 -5.72 -18.09 -7.45
C ARG A 106 -4.41 -18.00 -8.23
N GLU A 107 -4.42 -18.32 -9.52
CA GLU A 107 -3.26 -18.19 -10.41
C GLU A 107 -2.80 -16.73 -10.53
N ALA A 108 -3.72 -15.79 -10.69
CA ALA A 108 -3.41 -14.36 -10.72
C ALA A 108 -2.78 -13.86 -9.41
N ILE A 109 -3.30 -14.31 -8.26
CA ILE A 109 -2.72 -13.99 -6.94
C ILE A 109 -1.31 -14.57 -6.82
N VAL A 110 -1.13 -15.86 -7.16
CA VAL A 110 0.17 -16.53 -7.10
C VAL A 110 1.19 -15.87 -8.02
N GLN A 111 0.77 -15.41 -9.20
CA GLN A 111 1.63 -14.70 -10.13
C GLN A 111 2.13 -13.38 -9.54
N ALA A 112 1.25 -12.57 -8.92
CA ALA A 112 1.65 -11.35 -8.25
C ALA A 112 2.65 -11.60 -7.10
N LEU A 113 2.41 -12.62 -6.27
CA LEU A 113 3.31 -13.03 -5.19
C LEU A 113 4.69 -13.45 -5.73
N LYS A 114 4.73 -14.23 -6.82
CA LYS A 114 5.97 -14.64 -7.50
C LYS A 114 6.76 -13.46 -8.05
N THR A 115 6.07 -12.46 -8.59
CA THR A 115 6.70 -11.24 -9.09
C THR A 115 7.47 -10.51 -7.99
N PHE A 116 6.87 -10.30 -6.81
CA PHE A 116 7.59 -9.73 -5.65
C PHE A 116 8.76 -10.61 -5.20
N ASN A 117 8.55 -11.93 -5.12
CA ASN A 117 9.60 -12.88 -4.72
C ASN A 117 10.83 -12.88 -5.64
N SER A 118 10.63 -12.50 -6.91
CA SER A 118 11.68 -12.49 -7.94
C SER A 118 12.41 -11.15 -7.99
N LEU A 119 11.69 -10.04 -7.90
CA LEU A 119 12.24 -8.70 -8.08
C LEU A 119 12.78 -8.08 -6.79
N THR A 120 12.31 -8.58 -5.65
CA THR A 120 12.64 -8.04 -4.34
C THR A 120 13.19 -9.12 -3.41
N CYS A 121 13.67 -8.69 -2.26
CA CYS A 121 14.02 -9.59 -1.18
C CYS A 121 12.83 -10.06 -0.34
N ILE A 122 11.61 -9.58 -0.60
CA ILE A 122 10.41 -10.12 0.02
C ILE A 122 10.26 -11.59 -0.37
N LYS A 123 9.80 -12.39 0.59
CA LYS A 123 9.48 -13.80 0.43
C LYS A 123 8.08 -14.06 0.93
N PHE A 124 7.12 -13.99 0.02
CA PHE A 124 5.82 -14.59 0.22
C PHE A 124 5.96 -16.11 0.25
N VAL A 125 5.56 -16.72 1.37
CA VAL A 125 5.63 -18.16 1.61
C VAL A 125 4.25 -18.68 2.01
N PRO A 126 3.85 -19.90 1.62
CA PRO A 126 2.60 -20.48 2.11
C PRO A 126 2.59 -20.51 3.63
N TYR A 127 1.45 -20.19 4.22
CA TYR A 127 1.21 -20.32 5.64
C TYR A 127 1.37 -21.79 6.07
N ASP A 128 2.09 -22.02 7.16
CA ASP A 128 2.41 -23.35 7.68
C ASP A 128 1.37 -23.89 8.68
N GLY A 129 0.41 -23.05 9.09
CA GLY A 129 -0.59 -23.38 10.09
C GLY A 129 -0.16 -23.12 11.54
N GLU A 130 1.08 -22.66 11.76
CA GLU A 130 1.66 -22.49 13.09
C GLU A 130 2.03 -21.03 13.41
N VAL A 131 2.49 -20.25 12.43
CA VAL A 131 2.91 -18.86 12.66
C VAL A 131 1.73 -17.92 12.97
N GLU A 132 1.88 -17.07 13.98
CA GLU A 132 0.79 -16.16 14.39
C GLU A 132 0.50 -15.06 13.36
N ASP A 133 1.54 -14.53 12.70
CA ASP A 133 1.45 -13.39 11.79
C ASP A 133 1.42 -13.86 10.33
N TYR A 134 0.29 -13.69 9.64
CA TYR A 134 0.17 -14.04 8.22
C TYR A 134 -0.89 -13.19 7.50
N LEU A 135 -0.83 -13.20 6.17
CA LEU A 135 -1.86 -12.62 5.31
C LEU A 135 -2.92 -13.66 4.97
N LEU A 136 -4.19 -13.36 5.26
CA LEU A 136 -5.33 -14.07 4.67
C LEU A 136 -5.78 -13.28 3.43
N ILE A 137 -5.55 -13.83 2.24
CA ILE A 137 -6.01 -13.25 0.98
C ILE A 137 -7.40 -13.83 0.69
N GLU A 138 -8.43 -13.00 0.75
CA GLU A 138 -9.81 -13.49 0.67
C GLU A 138 -10.82 -12.53 0.01
N PRO A 139 -11.89 -13.07 -0.61
CA PRO A 139 -12.99 -12.25 -1.11
C PRO A 139 -13.78 -11.65 0.06
N PRO A 140 -14.19 -10.38 0.01
CA PRO A 140 -14.97 -9.77 1.08
C PRO A 140 -16.39 -10.35 1.14
N GLU A 141 -16.74 -11.09 2.19
CA GLU A 141 -18.13 -11.52 2.47
C GLU A 141 -18.84 -10.48 3.34
N GLU A 142 -18.19 -10.13 4.45
CA GLU A 142 -18.62 -9.13 5.41
C GLU A 142 -17.67 -7.92 5.37
N GLY A 143 -18.19 -6.74 5.72
CA GLY A 143 -17.39 -5.50 5.73
C GLY A 143 -17.26 -4.81 4.35
N PRO A 144 -16.21 -3.96 4.17
CA PRO A 144 -16.01 -3.22 2.94
C PRO A 144 -15.77 -4.15 1.76
N LYS A 145 -16.53 -3.96 0.68
CA LYS A 145 -16.28 -4.60 -0.62
C LYS A 145 -15.06 -3.98 -1.30
N GLY A 146 -14.64 -4.49 -2.45
CA GLY A 146 -13.53 -3.91 -3.23
C GLY A 146 -12.15 -4.50 -2.93
N CYS A 147 -11.10 -3.76 -3.29
CA CYS A 147 -9.71 -4.10 -3.03
C CYS A 147 -9.21 -3.28 -1.85
N TRP A 148 -8.62 -3.92 -0.85
CA TRP A 148 -8.03 -3.20 0.27
C TRP A 148 -7.05 -4.05 1.09
N SER A 149 -6.18 -3.37 1.83
CA SER A 149 -5.25 -3.99 2.76
C SER A 149 -4.94 -3.09 3.97
N TYR A 150 -4.28 -3.67 4.97
CA TYR A 150 -3.55 -2.92 5.98
C TYR A 150 -2.16 -2.56 5.45
N VAL A 151 -1.59 -1.47 5.95
CA VAL A 151 -0.22 -1.11 5.56
C VAL A 151 0.83 -1.67 6.53
N GLY A 152 1.61 -2.63 6.05
CA GLY A 152 2.61 -3.36 6.83
C GLY A 152 2.02 -4.46 7.72
N LYS A 153 2.87 -5.03 8.58
CA LYS A 153 2.50 -6.08 9.54
C LYS A 153 1.73 -5.51 10.72
N ARG A 154 0.47 -5.88 10.89
CA ARG A 154 -0.36 -5.52 12.06
C ARG A 154 -0.06 -6.42 13.26
N GLY A 155 0.15 -7.70 12.99
CA GLY A 155 0.18 -8.76 13.99
C GLY A 155 -1.10 -9.61 13.95
N GLY A 156 -0.94 -10.91 14.17
CA GLY A 156 -1.98 -11.92 13.96
C GLY A 156 -2.32 -12.13 12.48
N GLU A 157 -3.42 -12.82 12.23
CA GLU A 157 -4.07 -12.87 10.93
C GLU A 157 -4.50 -11.46 10.49
N GLN A 158 -4.11 -11.04 9.29
CA GLN A 158 -4.59 -9.81 8.67
C GLN A 158 -5.06 -10.04 7.23
N ILE A 159 -6.18 -9.41 6.90
CA ILE A 159 -6.86 -9.61 5.62
C ILE A 159 -6.20 -8.74 4.54
N VAL A 160 -6.05 -9.33 3.36
CA VAL A 160 -5.94 -8.64 2.07
C VAL A 160 -7.21 -8.97 1.29
N SER A 161 -8.07 -7.97 1.10
CA SER A 161 -9.34 -8.19 0.43
C SER A 161 -9.18 -8.01 -1.07
N LEU A 162 -9.54 -9.05 -1.83
CA LEU A 162 -9.61 -8.94 -3.29
C LEU A 162 -11.01 -9.35 -3.75
N GLN A 163 -11.86 -8.35 -4.03
CA GLN A 163 -13.17 -8.51 -4.66
C GLN A 163 -13.05 -9.28 -5.97
N ARG A 164 -13.83 -10.36 -6.05
CA ARG A 164 -13.96 -11.23 -7.23
C ARG A 164 -14.74 -10.53 -8.35
N PRO A 165 -14.53 -10.91 -9.62
CA PRO A 165 -15.39 -10.46 -10.70
C PRO A 165 -16.83 -10.90 -10.47
N ASP A 166 -17.76 -9.98 -10.65
CA ASP A 166 -19.19 -10.24 -10.76
C ASP A 166 -19.81 -9.30 -11.81
N GLU A 167 -21.10 -9.46 -12.11
CA GLU A 167 -21.76 -8.73 -13.20
C GLU A 167 -21.95 -7.23 -12.92
N THR A 168 -21.83 -6.81 -11.66
CA THR A 168 -22.31 -5.48 -11.21
C THR A 168 -21.25 -4.65 -10.50
N SER A 169 -20.14 -5.25 -10.09
CA SER A 169 -19.12 -4.64 -9.23
C SER A 169 -17.78 -4.52 -9.93
N ALA A 170 -17.11 -3.41 -9.68
CA ALA A 170 -15.69 -3.29 -9.99
C ALA A 170 -14.88 -4.29 -9.15
N HIS A 171 -13.84 -4.90 -9.72
CA HIS A 171 -13.14 -6.03 -9.10
C HIS A 171 -11.61 -5.95 -9.23
N CYS A 172 -10.92 -6.68 -8.35
CA CYS A 172 -9.46 -6.62 -8.19
C CYS A 172 -8.70 -7.40 -9.27
N PHE A 173 -9.37 -8.32 -9.95
CA PHE A 173 -8.78 -9.20 -10.97
C PHE A 173 -8.79 -8.62 -12.39
N SER A 174 -9.10 -7.32 -12.54
CA SER A 174 -9.05 -6.65 -13.86
C SER A 174 -7.62 -6.45 -14.39
N SER A 175 -6.61 -6.55 -13.51
CA SER A 175 -5.19 -6.50 -13.86
C SER A 175 -4.32 -6.96 -12.69
N GLU A 176 -3.18 -7.61 -12.97
CA GLU A 176 -2.23 -8.07 -11.94
C GLU A 176 -1.75 -6.94 -11.03
N GLY A 177 -1.57 -5.72 -11.56
CA GLY A 177 -1.12 -4.57 -10.78
C GLY A 177 -2.08 -4.13 -9.67
N ARG A 178 -3.38 -4.45 -9.73
CA ARG A 178 -4.31 -4.19 -8.61
C ARG A 178 -4.06 -5.13 -7.44
N ILE A 179 -3.80 -6.41 -7.73
CA ILE A 179 -3.39 -7.38 -6.70
C ILE A 179 -2.05 -6.94 -6.10
N MET A 180 -1.10 -6.52 -6.94
CA MET A 180 0.19 -6.00 -6.48
C MET A 180 0.06 -4.73 -5.62
N HIS A 181 -0.90 -3.86 -5.92
CA HIS A 181 -1.18 -2.66 -5.13
C HIS A 181 -1.51 -3.04 -3.68
N GLU A 182 -2.45 -3.95 -3.48
CA GLU A 182 -2.85 -4.39 -2.12
C GLU A 182 -1.74 -5.15 -1.40
N LEU A 183 -0.99 -5.98 -2.12
CA LEU A 183 0.19 -6.64 -1.55
C LEU A 183 1.29 -5.65 -1.19
N MET A 184 1.42 -4.54 -1.92
CA MET A 184 2.40 -3.49 -1.66
C MET A 184 2.01 -2.63 -0.45
N HIS A 185 0.71 -2.40 -0.22
CA HIS A 185 0.20 -1.94 1.08
C HIS A 185 0.62 -2.92 2.19
N ALA A 186 0.31 -4.22 2.06
CA ALA A 186 0.65 -5.23 3.06
C ALA A 186 2.16 -5.32 3.36
N ILE A 187 3.02 -5.09 2.37
CA ILE A 187 4.49 -4.99 2.52
C ILE A 187 4.88 -3.77 3.37
N GLY A 188 4.11 -2.68 3.30
CA GLY A 188 4.29 -1.49 4.12
C GLY A 188 4.45 -0.19 3.34
N ILE A 189 3.93 -0.07 2.13
CA ILE A 189 4.08 1.13 1.29
C ILE A 189 2.73 1.86 1.21
N TYR A 190 2.77 3.20 1.27
CA TYR A 190 1.59 4.05 1.13
C TYR A 190 1.46 4.61 -0.28
N HIS A 191 0.34 5.26 -0.54
CA HIS A 191 0.08 5.94 -1.80
C HIS A 191 1.09 7.02 -2.17
N GLU A 192 1.44 7.09 -3.46
CA GLU A 192 2.40 8.07 -3.99
C GLU A 192 1.82 9.50 -3.98
N GLN A 193 0.54 9.68 -4.34
CA GLN A 193 -0.09 11.01 -4.40
C GLN A 193 -0.28 11.68 -3.04
N SER A 194 0.03 10.96 -1.97
CA SER A 194 -0.12 11.39 -0.59
C SER A 194 1.17 11.99 0.00
N ARG A 195 2.29 11.91 -0.73
CA ARG A 195 3.59 12.49 -0.37
C ARG A 195 3.45 14.00 -0.09
N ALA A 196 4.23 14.50 0.86
CA ALA A 196 4.28 15.90 1.24
C ALA A 196 4.81 16.83 0.14
N ASP A 197 5.58 16.30 -0.83
CA ASP A 197 6.08 17.04 -1.98
C ASP A 197 5.20 16.89 -3.24
N ARG A 198 4.07 16.17 -3.18
CA ARG A 198 3.25 15.86 -4.36
C ARG A 198 2.75 17.08 -5.13
N ASP A 199 2.52 18.21 -4.45
CA ASP A 199 2.08 19.46 -5.08
C ASP A 199 3.15 20.09 -6.02
N ASN A 200 4.40 19.58 -6.01
CA ASN A 200 5.42 19.92 -7.01
C ASN A 200 5.27 19.11 -8.31
N PHE A 201 4.44 18.08 -8.33
CA PHE A 201 4.34 17.09 -9.41
C PHE A 201 2.92 16.96 -9.97
N VAL A 202 1.91 17.09 -9.12
CA VAL A 202 0.49 16.99 -9.52
C VAL A 202 -0.32 18.17 -8.97
N LYS A 203 -1.37 18.53 -9.70
CA LYS A 203 -2.41 19.46 -9.24
C LYS A 203 -3.64 18.69 -8.82
N ILE A 204 -4.15 18.98 -7.62
CA ILE A 204 -5.46 18.49 -7.15
C ILE A 204 -6.56 19.49 -7.50
N HIS A 205 -7.63 19.01 -8.14
CA HIS A 205 -8.82 19.78 -8.50
C HIS A 205 -9.92 19.54 -7.47
N TRP A 206 -9.83 20.22 -6.32
CA TRP A 206 -10.70 20.03 -5.15
C TRP A 206 -12.21 20.23 -5.43
N GLU A 207 -12.52 21.03 -6.42
CA GLU A 207 -13.86 21.29 -6.94
C GLU A 207 -14.46 20.08 -7.67
N ASN A 208 -13.61 19.22 -8.25
CA ASN A 208 -14.00 18.03 -9.00
C ASN A 208 -14.18 16.80 -8.10
N ILE A 209 -13.62 16.81 -6.88
CA ILE A 209 -13.73 15.72 -5.92
C ILE A 209 -15.10 15.74 -5.24
N VAL A 210 -15.74 14.57 -5.11
CA VAL A 210 -16.97 14.43 -4.29
C VAL A 210 -16.67 14.88 -2.85
N PRO A 211 -17.44 15.83 -2.26
CA PRO A 211 -17.03 16.50 -1.02
C PRO A 211 -16.60 15.59 0.13
N ARG A 212 -17.31 14.48 0.37
CA ARG A 212 -17.00 13.48 1.41
C ARG A 212 -15.67 12.73 1.21
N PHE A 213 -15.13 12.69 -0.01
CA PHE A 213 -13.86 12.00 -0.32
C PHE A 213 -12.65 12.93 -0.40
N ARG A 214 -12.80 14.23 -0.16
CA ARG A 214 -11.67 15.18 -0.15
C ARG A 214 -10.59 14.80 0.85
N LYS A 215 -10.95 14.15 1.97
CA LYS A 215 -9.99 13.64 2.96
C LYS A 215 -8.95 12.69 2.36
N ASN A 216 -9.30 11.92 1.33
CA ASN A 216 -8.41 10.96 0.66
C ASN A 216 -7.28 11.63 -0.15
N PHE A 217 -7.40 12.94 -0.41
CA PHE A 217 -6.39 13.73 -1.13
C PHE A 217 -5.55 14.61 -0.21
N LYS A 218 -5.79 14.61 1.11
CA LYS A 218 -4.95 15.35 2.05
C LYS A 218 -3.53 14.79 2.02
N LEU A 219 -2.54 15.68 2.09
CA LEU A 219 -1.15 15.30 2.27
C LEU A 219 -0.99 14.59 3.62
N ILE A 220 -0.18 13.55 3.68
CA ILE A 220 0.10 12.89 4.96
C ILE A 220 1.00 13.76 5.86
N SER A 221 1.79 14.67 5.26
CA SER A 221 2.53 15.69 6.00
C SER A 221 2.61 17.00 5.24
N ARG A 222 2.67 18.10 5.98
CA ARG A 222 2.87 19.47 5.45
C ARG A 222 4.35 19.91 5.43
N LYS A 223 5.27 19.17 6.07
CA LYS A 223 6.69 19.54 6.04
C LYS A 223 7.39 18.87 4.86
N LYS A 224 8.17 19.66 4.14
CA LYS A 224 8.97 19.19 3.01
C LYS A 224 10.16 18.37 3.54
N GLY A 225 10.12 17.07 3.28
CA GLY A 225 11.21 16.12 3.52
C GLY A 225 12.07 15.92 2.27
N LYS A 226 13.21 15.24 2.42
CA LYS A 226 14.19 15.00 1.33
C LYS A 226 14.10 13.56 0.84
N TYR A 227 13.08 13.25 0.05
CA TYR A 227 12.78 11.87 -0.36
C TYR A 227 13.97 11.15 -1.00
N ALA A 228 14.20 9.91 -0.57
CA ALA A 228 15.27 9.06 -1.12
C ALA A 228 15.02 8.61 -2.57
N PHE A 229 13.79 8.75 -3.05
CA PHE A 229 13.40 8.48 -4.43
C PHE A 229 12.59 9.64 -5.00
N ASP A 230 12.75 9.87 -6.29
CA ASP A 230 11.95 10.82 -7.05
C ASP A 230 10.45 10.47 -6.96
N TYR A 231 9.60 11.46 -7.26
CA TYR A 231 8.17 11.25 -7.38
C TYR A 231 7.87 10.34 -8.57
N ASP A 232 7.15 9.26 -8.33
CA ASP A 232 6.93 8.22 -9.33
C ASP A 232 5.50 8.22 -9.85
N TYR A 233 5.27 8.94 -10.96
CA TYR A 233 3.98 8.95 -11.66
C TYR A 233 3.53 7.55 -12.13
N ASN A 234 4.47 6.65 -12.36
CA ASN A 234 4.21 5.27 -12.80
C ASN A 234 4.07 4.30 -11.64
N SER A 235 4.15 4.76 -10.39
CA SER A 235 3.98 3.90 -9.23
C SER A 235 2.61 3.21 -9.30
N VAL A 236 2.59 1.91 -9.00
CA VAL A 236 1.33 1.18 -8.84
C VAL A 236 0.51 1.75 -7.66
N MET A 237 1.19 2.43 -6.73
CA MET A 237 0.60 3.11 -5.58
C MET A 237 0.12 4.54 -5.91
N HIS A 238 0.15 4.98 -7.17
CA HIS A 238 -0.37 6.29 -7.56
C HIS A 238 -1.85 6.18 -7.96
N TYR A 239 -2.70 7.07 -7.47
CA TYR A 239 -4.09 7.21 -7.96
C TYR A 239 -4.16 7.60 -9.44
N GLY A 240 -5.24 7.20 -10.10
CA GLY A 240 -5.61 7.72 -11.42
C GLY A 240 -6.25 9.11 -11.39
N GLU A 241 -6.39 9.70 -12.56
CA GLU A 241 -6.88 11.09 -12.75
C GLU A 241 -8.30 11.33 -12.23
N PHE A 242 -9.13 10.29 -12.16
CA PHE A 242 -10.57 10.40 -11.86
C PHE A 242 -11.00 9.76 -10.54
N TYR A 243 -10.06 9.34 -9.69
CA TYR A 243 -10.39 8.76 -8.38
C TYR A 243 -11.27 9.74 -7.60
N PHE A 244 -12.40 9.26 -7.08
CA PHE A 244 -13.39 10.04 -6.32
C PHE A 244 -13.97 11.27 -7.04
N SER A 245 -13.99 11.25 -8.38
CA SER A 245 -14.55 12.33 -9.19
C SER A 245 -16.06 12.43 -9.07
N LYS A 246 -16.58 13.67 -9.07
CA LYS A 246 -18.02 13.94 -9.25
C LYS A 246 -18.55 13.49 -10.62
N LYS A 247 -17.68 13.34 -11.62
CA LYS A 247 -18.03 12.92 -12.98
C LYS A 247 -16.81 12.28 -13.67
N LYS A 248 -16.63 10.97 -13.45
CA LYS A 248 -15.52 10.19 -14.04
C LYS A 248 -15.47 10.36 -15.57
N GLY A 249 -14.25 10.46 -16.10
CA GLY A 249 -13.99 10.71 -17.53
C GLY A 249 -14.18 12.16 -18.00
N GLN A 250 -14.75 13.05 -17.19
CA GLN A 250 -14.97 14.46 -17.58
C GLN A 250 -14.34 15.47 -16.61
N LYS A 251 -14.33 15.15 -15.32
CA LYS A 251 -13.81 16.03 -14.27
C LYS A 251 -12.63 15.36 -13.56
N PRO A 252 -11.39 15.51 -14.03
CA PRO A 252 -10.24 14.92 -13.35
C PRO A 252 -10.10 15.54 -11.95
N THR A 253 -9.85 14.73 -10.94
CA THR A 253 -9.57 15.14 -9.56
C THR A 253 -8.09 15.42 -9.36
N MET A 254 -7.23 14.87 -10.21
CA MET A 254 -5.79 15.05 -10.18
C MET A 254 -5.21 15.03 -11.59
N THR A 255 -4.26 15.92 -11.88
CA THR A 255 -3.53 15.95 -13.16
C THR A 255 -2.03 16.19 -12.92
N PRO A 256 -1.13 15.53 -13.67
CA PRO A 256 0.30 15.86 -13.64
C PRO A 256 0.56 17.30 -14.07
N LEU A 257 1.55 17.94 -13.46
CA LEU A 257 2.03 19.26 -13.86
C LEU A 257 2.94 19.16 -15.10
N GLN A 258 3.62 18.03 -15.27
CA GLN A 258 4.44 17.76 -16.44
C GLN A 258 3.55 17.33 -17.64
N PRO A 259 3.62 18.02 -18.78
CA PRO A 259 2.83 17.67 -19.96
C PRO A 259 3.15 16.26 -20.48
N GLY A 260 2.12 15.54 -20.91
CA GLY A 260 2.25 14.21 -21.54
C GLY A 260 2.47 13.04 -20.57
N VAL A 261 2.64 13.31 -19.27
CA VAL A 261 2.73 12.27 -18.24
C VAL A 261 1.33 11.69 -17.96
N ARG A 262 1.27 10.37 -17.75
CA ARG A 262 0.06 9.65 -17.32
C ARG A 262 0.26 9.11 -15.91
N ILE A 263 -0.84 8.91 -15.19
CA ILE A 263 -0.87 8.43 -13.80
C ILE A 263 -1.96 7.37 -13.61
N GLY A 264 -1.83 6.55 -12.56
CA GLY A 264 -2.85 5.57 -12.17
C GLY A 264 -2.77 4.24 -12.92
N GLN A 265 -1.59 3.87 -13.42
CA GLN A 265 -1.42 2.56 -14.04
C GLN A 265 -1.65 1.44 -13.01
N ARG A 266 -2.25 0.32 -13.47
CA ARG A 266 -2.46 -0.91 -12.68
C ARG A 266 -1.92 -2.14 -13.42
N LYS A 267 -0.85 -1.99 -14.19
CA LYS A 267 -0.24 -3.11 -14.93
C LYS A 267 0.67 -3.94 -14.05
N THR A 268 1.65 -3.30 -13.40
CA THR A 268 2.62 -3.96 -12.50
C THR A 268 3.33 -2.91 -11.64
N ILE A 269 4.21 -3.32 -10.73
CA ILE A 269 5.05 -2.41 -9.95
C ILE A 269 6.04 -1.65 -10.86
N SER A 270 6.30 -0.39 -10.55
CA SER A 270 7.31 0.39 -11.26
C SER A 270 8.73 -0.04 -10.85
N LYS A 271 9.73 0.44 -11.60
CA LYS A 271 11.14 0.36 -11.18
C LYS A 271 11.36 0.99 -9.80
N ILE A 272 10.77 2.17 -9.55
CA ILE A 272 10.95 2.89 -8.29
C ILE A 272 10.21 2.18 -7.15
N ASP A 273 9.05 1.58 -7.40
CA ASP A 273 8.34 0.71 -6.45
C ASP A 273 9.22 -0.46 -5.99
N CYS A 274 9.83 -1.16 -6.94
CA CYS A 274 10.77 -2.24 -6.67
C CYS A 274 11.96 -1.77 -5.81
N LEU A 275 12.51 -0.59 -6.10
CA LEU A 275 13.61 0.00 -5.32
C LEU A 275 13.14 0.40 -3.91
N LYS A 276 11.94 0.98 -3.76
CA LYS A 276 11.33 1.34 -2.47
C LYS A 276 11.21 0.12 -1.56
N ILE A 277 10.67 -0.99 -2.07
CA ILE A 277 10.52 -2.23 -1.30
C ILE A 277 11.89 -2.77 -0.86
N ASN A 278 12.83 -2.89 -1.79
CA ASN A 278 14.15 -3.42 -1.48
C ASN A 278 14.92 -2.54 -0.49
N GLU A 279 14.79 -1.21 -0.55
CA GLU A 279 15.45 -0.34 0.41
C GLU A 279 14.75 -0.36 1.77
N LEU A 280 13.41 -0.42 1.80
CA LEU A 280 12.63 -0.57 3.04
C LEU A 280 13.12 -1.78 3.84
N TYR A 281 13.33 -2.91 3.17
CA TYR A 281 13.81 -4.16 3.76
C TYR A 281 15.35 -4.31 3.77
N GLY A 282 16.12 -3.27 3.41
CA GLY A 282 17.58 -3.23 3.57
C GLY A 282 18.39 -4.02 2.54
N CYS A 283 17.77 -4.40 1.43
CA CYS A 283 18.30 -5.32 0.43
C CYS A 283 19.15 -4.63 -0.64
N LEU A 284 19.13 -3.29 -0.66
CA LEU A 284 20.01 -2.47 -1.49
C LEU A 284 21.37 -2.16 -0.82
N GLN A 285 21.68 -2.87 0.26
CA GLN A 285 22.95 -2.82 0.97
C GLN A 285 23.68 -4.18 0.88
N GLY A 286 25.01 -4.18 0.96
CA GLY A 286 25.82 -5.40 0.96
C GLY A 286 25.92 -6.11 -0.41
N ARG A 287 26.32 -7.39 -0.38
CA ARG A 287 26.75 -8.14 -1.59
C ARG A 287 25.66 -8.33 -2.64
N ARG A 288 24.39 -8.40 -2.23
CA ARG A 288 23.24 -8.63 -3.13
C ARG A 288 22.62 -7.33 -3.68
N ALA A 289 23.08 -6.16 -3.25
CA ALA A 289 22.52 -4.87 -3.66
C ALA A 289 22.53 -4.67 -5.19
N LYS A 290 23.65 -5.01 -5.86
CA LYS A 290 23.77 -4.88 -7.32
C LYS A 290 22.75 -5.75 -8.06
N MET A 291 22.49 -6.96 -7.55
CA MET A 291 21.53 -7.88 -8.13
C MET A 291 20.11 -7.32 -8.06
N TYR A 292 19.65 -6.86 -6.89
CA TYR A 292 18.30 -6.29 -6.75
C TYR A 292 18.12 -4.99 -7.53
N ARG A 293 19.14 -4.12 -7.56
CA ARG A 293 19.11 -2.95 -8.46
C ARG A 293 18.94 -3.41 -9.91
N GLY A 294 19.72 -4.38 -10.36
CA GLY A 294 19.62 -4.97 -11.70
C GLY A 294 18.22 -5.51 -12.01
N PHE A 295 17.61 -6.25 -11.08
CA PHE A 295 16.25 -6.77 -11.24
C PHE A 295 15.22 -5.65 -11.37
N CYS A 296 15.28 -4.61 -10.53
CA CYS A 296 14.38 -3.46 -10.67
C CYS A 296 14.59 -2.69 -11.98
N HIS A 297 15.81 -2.70 -12.55
CA HIS A 297 16.11 -2.10 -13.85
C HIS A 297 15.64 -2.95 -15.04
N LEU A 298 15.43 -4.26 -14.85
CA LEU A 298 14.92 -5.17 -15.87
C LEU A 298 13.41 -5.01 -16.10
N LEU A 299 12.72 -4.28 -15.22
CA LEU A 299 11.33 -3.89 -15.42
C LEU A 299 11.26 -2.89 -16.59
N GLY A 300 11.08 -3.43 -17.79
CA GLY A 300 10.81 -2.69 -19.02
C GLY A 300 9.35 -2.24 -19.09
N LEU A 301 9.01 -1.25 -18.27
CA LEU A 301 7.85 -0.38 -18.53
C LEU A 301 8.33 0.93 -19.15
#